data_AF-A0A9P3CTL0-F1
#
_entry.id   AF-A0A9P3CTL0-F1
#
_cell.length_a   1.000
_cell.length_b   1.000
_cell.length_c   1.000
_cell.angle_alpha   90.00
_cell.angle_beta   90.00
_cell.angle_gamma   90.00
#
_symmetry.space_group_name_H-M   'P 1'
#
loop_
_entity.id
_entity.type
_entity.pdbx_description
1 polymer ?
#
loop_
_entity_poly.entity_id
_entity_poly.type
_entity_poly.pdbx_seq_one_letter_code
_entity_poly.pdbx_strand_id
1 'polypeptide(L)'
;MDPSNATRKDGTDSLVSQPLPDDANAEWKRFADAHRDLLGKLAYHDAMSENLQDTYMTPARSKNRVYFMWDFVGRTLGMIYNLPPAKNPERYNEQQKETYHDVISRSVMSKSLLTDQRPGMLNMMIESTNPEQRGRHPELGADILAAANALPV
;
A
#
# COMPACT_ATOMS: atom_id res chain seq x y z
N MET A 1 -14.88 7.15 -9.39
CA MET A 1 -14.04 8.36 -9.21
C MET A 1 -13.30 8.59 -10.52
N ASP A 2 -13.32 9.81 -11.07
CA ASP A 2 -12.55 10.14 -12.28
C ASP A 2 -11.08 10.38 -11.90
N PRO A 3 -10.14 9.53 -12.36
CA PRO A 3 -8.72 9.63 -11.99
C PRO A 3 -8.05 10.92 -12.49
N SER A 4 -8.65 11.61 -13.45
CA SER A 4 -8.15 12.89 -13.98
C SER A 4 -8.33 14.04 -12.98
N ASN A 5 -9.31 13.93 -12.09
CA ASN A 5 -9.74 15.00 -11.18
C ASN A 5 -9.57 14.65 -9.70
N ALA A 6 -9.36 13.38 -9.37
CA ALA A 6 -9.15 12.95 -8.00
C ALA A 6 -7.69 13.11 -7.56
N THR A 7 -7.50 13.67 -6.37
CA THR A 7 -6.19 13.74 -5.72
C THR A 7 -5.81 12.38 -5.15
N ARG A 8 -4.51 12.18 -4.92
CA ARG A 8 -4.02 11.01 -4.17
C ARG A 8 -4.63 10.93 -2.77
N LYS A 9 -4.92 12.08 -2.15
CA LYS A 9 -5.66 12.18 -0.90
C LYS A 9 -7.05 11.59 -1.05
N ASP A 10 -7.83 12.05 -2.02
CA ASP A 10 -9.22 11.62 -2.21
C ASP A 10 -9.32 10.11 -2.43
N GLY A 11 -8.44 9.57 -3.27
CA GLY A 11 -8.42 8.13 -3.52
C GLY A 11 -7.93 7.32 -2.32
N THR A 12 -6.95 7.83 -1.56
CA THR A 12 -6.54 7.20 -0.28
C THR A 12 -7.70 7.17 0.70
N ASP A 13 -8.32 8.33 0.95
CA ASP A 13 -9.43 8.46 1.88
C ASP A 13 -10.60 7.56 1.50
N SER A 14 -10.92 7.49 0.21
CA SER A 14 -11.94 6.56 -0.30
C SER A 14 -11.58 5.10 -0.05
N LEU A 15 -10.31 4.70 -0.23
CA LEU A 15 -9.87 3.32 -0.01
C LEU A 15 -9.87 2.95 1.48
N VAL A 16 -9.39 3.83 2.36
CA VAL A 16 -9.29 3.54 3.80
C VAL A 16 -10.65 3.60 4.50
N SER A 17 -11.60 4.38 3.98
CA SER A 17 -12.93 4.56 4.56
C SER A 17 -13.98 3.56 4.07
N GLN A 18 -13.67 2.75 3.06
CA GLN A 18 -14.62 1.77 2.52
C GLN A 18 -15.17 0.88 3.67
N PRO A 19 -16.47 0.60 3.79
CA PRO A 19 -16.95 -0.30 4.83
C PRO A 19 -16.47 -1.73 4.57
N LEU A 20 -16.08 -2.46 5.61
CA LEU A 20 -15.85 -3.91 5.51
C LEU A 20 -17.19 -4.64 5.65
N PRO A 21 -17.51 -5.61 4.77
CA PRO A 21 -18.75 -6.38 4.89
C PRO A 21 -18.79 -7.15 6.21
N ASP A 22 -19.92 -7.07 6.92
CA ASP A 22 -20.10 -7.75 8.22
C ASP A 22 -19.88 -9.26 8.11
N ASP A 23 -20.27 -9.84 6.98
CA ASP A 23 -20.19 -11.26 6.66
C ASP A 23 -18.90 -11.69 5.95
N ALA A 24 -17.92 -10.80 5.80
CA ALA A 24 -16.60 -11.17 5.30
C ALA A 24 -15.87 -12.08 6.30
N ASN A 25 -15.08 -13.03 5.79
CA ASN A 25 -14.31 -13.91 6.65
C ASN A 25 -13.22 -13.15 7.43
N ALA A 26 -12.72 -13.75 8.52
CA ALA A 26 -11.76 -13.09 9.40
C ALA A 26 -10.41 -12.80 8.71
N GLU A 27 -9.96 -13.69 7.83
CA GLU A 27 -8.68 -13.56 7.13
C GLU A 27 -8.66 -12.38 6.16
N TRP A 28 -9.68 -12.28 5.29
CA TRP A 28 -9.87 -11.19 4.35
C TRP A 28 -9.99 -9.85 5.10
N LYS A 29 -10.77 -9.80 6.19
CA LYS A 29 -10.87 -8.59 7.03
C LYS A 29 -9.51 -8.20 7.60
N ARG A 30 -8.74 -9.17 8.11
CA ARG A 30 -7.39 -8.93 8.64
C ARG A 30 -6.44 -8.36 7.58
N PHE A 31 -6.46 -8.88 6.35
CA PHE A 31 -5.70 -8.31 5.24
C PHE A 31 -6.16 -6.88 4.94
N ALA A 32 -7.47 -6.64 4.79
CA ALA A 32 -8.01 -5.32 4.49
C ALA A 32 -7.65 -4.29 5.57
N ASP A 33 -7.92 -4.57 6.84
CA ASP A 33 -7.64 -3.65 7.96
C ASP A 33 -6.16 -3.33 8.11
N ALA A 34 -5.27 -4.34 8.04
CA ALA A 34 -3.84 -4.10 8.16
C ALA A 34 -3.30 -3.22 7.01
N HIS A 35 -3.80 -3.42 5.79
CA HIS A 35 -3.41 -2.60 4.64
C HIS A 35 -4.01 -1.19 4.70
N ARG A 36 -5.23 -1.01 5.22
CA ARG A 36 -5.81 0.34 5.46
C ARG A 36 -4.97 1.13 6.44
N ASP A 37 -4.61 0.51 7.56
CA ASP A 37 -3.84 1.16 8.60
C ASP A 37 -2.47 1.60 8.08
N LEU A 38 -1.77 0.69 7.39
CA LEU A 38 -0.48 1.00 6.78
C LEU A 38 -0.59 2.07 5.69
N LEU A 39 -1.57 1.97 4.80
CA LEU A 39 -1.79 2.94 3.72
C LEU A 39 -2.06 4.34 4.27
N GLY A 40 -2.91 4.46 5.30
CA GLY A 40 -3.22 5.73 5.96
C GLY A 40 -1.96 6.37 6.53
N LYS A 41 -1.14 5.60 7.26
CA LYS A 41 0.12 6.11 7.83
C LYS A 41 1.10 6.57 6.75
N LEU A 42 1.23 5.83 5.65
CA LEU A 42 2.08 6.20 4.52
C LEU A 42 1.58 7.46 3.80
N ALA A 43 0.27 7.60 3.60
CA ALA A 43 -0.32 8.73 2.91
C ALA A 43 -0.15 10.06 3.66
N TYR A 44 -0.25 10.00 5.00
CA TYR A 44 -0.17 11.16 5.87
C TYR A 44 1.21 11.39 6.49
N HIS A 45 2.23 10.67 6.02
CA HIS A 45 3.61 10.92 6.37
C HIS A 45 4.14 12.18 5.68
N ASP A 46 4.98 12.96 6.35
CA ASP A 46 5.48 14.27 5.86
C ASP A 46 6.10 14.20 4.47
N ALA A 47 6.87 13.15 4.18
CA ALA A 47 7.49 12.93 2.87
C ALA A 47 6.49 12.69 1.72
N MET A 48 5.21 12.48 2.00
CA MET A 48 4.14 12.35 1.02
C MET A 48 3.42 13.68 0.74
N SER A 49 3.61 14.69 1.59
CA SER A 49 2.88 15.97 1.53
C SER A 49 2.93 16.66 0.17
N GLU A 50 4.11 16.65 -0.49
CA GLU A 50 4.31 17.24 -1.82
C GLU A 50 3.51 16.55 -2.93
N ASN A 51 3.17 15.27 -2.76
CA ASN A 51 2.46 14.47 -3.75
C ASN A 51 0.95 14.33 -3.45
N LEU A 52 0.56 14.50 -2.19
CA LEU A 52 -0.75 14.07 -1.69
C LEU A 52 -1.92 14.84 -2.34
N GLN A 53 -1.71 16.12 -2.62
CA GLN A 53 -2.71 16.98 -3.26
C GLN A 53 -2.67 16.95 -4.80
N ASP A 54 -1.62 16.36 -5.38
CA ASP A 54 -1.54 16.20 -6.82
C ASP A 54 -2.53 15.10 -7.27
N THR A 55 -3.09 15.25 -8.47
CA THR A 55 -3.98 14.23 -9.06
C THR A 55 -3.21 12.96 -9.42
N TYR A 56 -3.91 11.84 -9.56
CA TYR A 56 -3.30 10.58 -9.99
C TYR A 56 -2.60 10.67 -11.35
N MET A 57 -3.13 11.50 -12.26
CA MET A 57 -2.54 11.73 -13.59
C MET A 57 -1.32 12.66 -13.57
N THR A 58 -1.10 13.40 -12.48
CA THR A 58 0.08 14.26 -12.32
C THR A 58 1.26 13.42 -11.87
N PRO A 59 2.41 13.44 -12.57
CA PRO A 59 3.62 12.76 -12.11
C PRO A 59 4.00 13.18 -10.69
N ALA A 60 4.37 12.22 -9.84
CA ALA A 60 4.78 12.52 -8.47
C ALA A 60 6.02 13.42 -8.45
N ARG A 61 5.96 14.50 -7.67
CA ARG A 61 7.07 15.45 -7.47
C ARG A 61 8.22 14.81 -6.70
N SER A 62 7.88 13.99 -5.70
CA SER A 62 8.83 13.31 -4.85
C SER A 62 8.64 11.80 -4.94
N LYS A 63 9.52 11.13 -5.69
CA LYS A 63 9.51 9.67 -5.84
C LYS A 63 10.32 9.00 -4.74
N ASN A 64 10.05 9.36 -3.50
CA ASN A 64 10.75 8.79 -2.35
C ASN A 64 10.12 7.46 -1.91
N ARG A 65 10.75 6.78 -0.95
CA ARG A 65 10.30 5.46 -0.48
C ARG A 65 8.89 5.43 0.11
N VAL A 66 8.45 6.52 0.72
CA VAL A 66 7.08 6.61 1.27
C VAL A 66 6.08 6.64 0.14
N TYR A 67 6.32 7.46 -0.90
CA TYR A 67 5.48 7.48 -2.10
C TYR A 67 5.38 6.11 -2.76
N PHE A 68 6.51 5.44 -2.95
CA PHE A 68 6.54 4.11 -3.57
C PHE A 68 5.75 3.08 -2.77
N MET A 69 5.92 3.06 -1.44
CA MET A 69 5.18 2.13 -0.59
C MET A 69 3.70 2.49 -0.48
N TRP A 70 3.34 3.78 -0.46
CA TRP A 70 1.95 4.22 -0.52
C TRP A 70 1.25 3.67 -1.77
N ASP A 71 1.86 3.83 -2.94
CA ASP A 71 1.29 3.36 -4.21
C ASP A 71 1.25 1.83 -4.27
N PHE A 72 2.29 1.15 -3.79
CA PHE A 72 2.36 -0.31 -3.76
C PHE A 72 1.31 -0.93 -2.83
N VAL A 73 1.19 -0.41 -1.60
CA VAL A 73 0.21 -0.87 -0.59
C VAL A 73 -1.22 -0.51 -1.03
N GLY A 74 -1.43 0.67 -1.61
CA GLY A 74 -2.74 1.09 -2.12
C GLY A 74 -3.26 0.19 -3.22
N ARG A 75 -2.39 -0.22 -4.16
CA ARG A 75 -2.73 -1.21 -5.19
C ARG A 75 -3.05 -2.58 -4.59
N THR A 76 -2.31 -3.02 -3.58
CA THR A 76 -2.61 -4.26 -2.86
C THR A 76 -3.96 -4.21 -2.16
N LEU A 77 -4.31 -3.09 -1.52
CA LEU A 77 -5.62 -2.89 -0.90
C LEU A 77 -6.75 -2.93 -1.93
N GLY A 78 -6.54 -2.32 -3.10
CA GLY A 78 -7.49 -2.42 -4.22
C GLY A 78 -7.68 -3.87 -4.70
N MET A 79 -6.61 -4.67 -4.77
CA MET A 79 -6.70 -6.10 -5.07
C MET A 79 -7.52 -6.86 -4.02
N ILE A 80 -7.30 -6.58 -2.73
CA ILE A 80 -8.07 -7.17 -1.63
C ILE A 80 -9.56 -6.87 -1.79
N TYR A 81 -9.94 -5.62 -2.12
CA TYR A 81 -11.34 -5.25 -2.32
C TYR A 81 -11.97 -5.84 -3.58
N ASN A 82 -11.17 -6.14 -4.60
CA ASN A 82 -11.64 -6.81 -5.81
C ASN A 82 -11.83 -8.32 -5.62
N LEU A 83 -11.21 -8.91 -4.61
CA LEU A 83 -11.51 -10.27 -4.21
C LEU A 83 -12.88 -10.32 -3.53
N PRO A 84 -13.75 -11.30 -3.86
CA PRO A 84 -14.97 -11.50 -3.09
C PRO A 84 -14.59 -11.66 -1.61
N PRO A 85 -15.22 -10.92 -0.68
CA PRO A 85 -14.95 -11.07 0.75
C PRO A 85 -15.15 -12.54 1.08
N ALA A 86 -14.04 -13.24 1.37
CA ALA A 86 -13.87 -14.65 1.02
C ALA A 86 -14.69 -15.59 1.91
N LYS A 87 -16.02 -15.60 1.78
CA LYS A 87 -16.92 -16.45 2.58
C LYS A 87 -16.51 -17.93 2.50
N ASN A 88 -15.90 -18.32 1.38
CA ASN A 88 -15.19 -19.58 1.23
C ASN A 88 -14.07 -19.43 0.17
N PRO A 89 -12.78 -19.29 0.56
CA PRO A 89 -11.64 -19.16 -0.36
C PRO A 89 -11.50 -20.33 -1.34
N GLU A 90 -12.03 -21.52 -1.00
CA GLU A 90 -12.03 -22.69 -1.89
C GLU A 90 -12.90 -22.50 -3.14
N ARG A 91 -13.80 -21.51 -3.13
CA ARG A 91 -14.68 -21.17 -4.26
C ARG A 91 -14.09 -20.14 -5.20
N TYR A 92 -12.87 -19.67 -4.93
CA TYR A 92 -12.19 -18.80 -5.87
C TYR A 92 -12.00 -19.52 -7.21
N ASN A 93 -12.29 -18.82 -8.30
CA ASN A 93 -11.82 -19.23 -9.61
C ASN A 93 -10.29 -19.05 -9.70
N GLU A 94 -9.67 -19.58 -10.74
CA GLU A 94 -8.21 -19.54 -10.89
C GLU A 94 -7.65 -18.11 -10.83
N GLN A 95 -8.31 -17.14 -11.48
CA GLN A 95 -7.88 -15.73 -11.43
C GLN A 95 -7.93 -15.13 -10.03
N GLN A 96 -8.94 -15.49 -9.23
CA GLN A 96 -9.09 -15.04 -7.85
C GLN A 96 -8.05 -15.71 -6.95
N LYS A 97 -7.69 -16.97 -7.19
CA LYS A 97 -6.60 -17.64 -6.47
C LYS A 97 -5.26 -16.97 -6.76
N GLU A 98 -4.97 -16.67 -8.03
CA GLU A 98 -3.77 -15.92 -8.42
C GLU A 98 -3.72 -14.56 -7.73
N THR A 99 -4.82 -13.80 -7.78
CA THR A 99 -4.92 -12.49 -7.11
C THR A 99 -4.72 -12.62 -5.59
N TYR A 100 -5.23 -13.69 -4.98
CA TYR A 100 -5.05 -13.96 -3.56
C TYR A 100 -3.58 -14.27 -3.21
N HIS A 101 -2.92 -15.10 -4.02
CA HIS A 101 -1.48 -15.38 -3.86
C HIS A 101 -0.62 -14.14 -4.07
N ASP A 102 -1.01 -13.25 -4.99
CA ASP A 102 -0.37 -11.95 -5.19
C ASP A 102 -0.53 -11.07 -3.96
N VAL A 103 -1.74 -10.99 -3.36
CA VAL A 103 -1.96 -10.24 -2.12
C VAL A 103 -1.04 -10.72 -1.01
N ILE A 104 -0.93 -12.03 -0.80
CA ILE A 104 -0.03 -12.61 0.22
C ILE A 104 1.43 -12.21 -0.08
N SER A 105 1.88 -12.44 -1.31
CA SER A 105 3.27 -12.15 -1.72
C SER A 105 3.61 -10.67 -1.58
N ARG A 106 2.67 -9.78 -1.94
CA ARG A 106 2.81 -8.33 -1.80
C ARG A 106 2.77 -7.88 -0.34
N SER A 107 2.06 -8.59 0.54
CA SER A 107 2.06 -8.33 1.98
C SER A 107 3.42 -8.64 2.61
N VAL A 108 3.98 -9.80 2.29
CA VAL A 108 5.34 -10.21 2.70
C VAL A 108 6.37 -9.22 2.16
N MET A 109 6.28 -8.85 0.88
CA MET A 109 7.18 -7.89 0.25
C MET A 109 7.07 -6.50 0.90
N SER A 110 5.87 -6.02 1.18
CA SER A 110 5.67 -4.72 1.85
C SER A 110 6.33 -4.70 3.21
N LYS A 111 6.13 -5.76 4.00
CA LYS A 111 6.80 -5.92 5.30
C LYS A 111 8.32 -5.92 5.15
N SER A 112 8.86 -6.73 4.24
CA SER A 112 10.31 -6.82 4.02
C SER A 112 10.93 -5.49 3.59
N LEU A 113 10.33 -4.80 2.61
CA LEU A 113 10.85 -3.54 2.09
C LEU A 113 10.80 -2.38 3.10
N LEU A 114 9.78 -2.35 3.96
CA LEU A 114 9.63 -1.31 5.00
C LEU A 114 10.51 -1.57 6.22
N THR A 115 10.79 -2.84 6.55
CA THR A 115 11.55 -3.21 7.75
C THR A 115 13.04 -3.44 7.50
N ASP A 116 13.46 -3.60 6.25
CA ASP A 116 14.87 -3.65 5.87
C ASP A 116 15.52 -2.24 5.92
N GLN A 117 16.18 -1.94 7.04
CA GLN A 117 16.80 -0.63 7.28
C GLN A 117 18.33 -0.63 7.00
N ARG A 118 18.72 0.25 6.06
CA ARG A 118 20.06 0.75 5.67
C ARG A 118 21.03 -0.23 4.96
N PRO A 119 21.42 0.06 3.69
CA PRO A 119 20.75 1.00 2.78
C PRO A 119 19.33 0.52 2.44
N GLY A 120 18.98 -0.74 2.74
CA GLY A 120 17.66 -1.33 2.52
C GLY A 120 17.37 -1.55 1.04
N MET A 121 16.82 -2.70 0.67
CA MET A 121 16.49 -3.03 -0.73
C MET A 121 15.61 -1.96 -1.38
N LEU A 122 14.66 -1.39 -0.62
CA LEU A 122 13.75 -0.37 -1.14
C LEU A 122 14.49 0.88 -1.63
N ASN A 123 15.44 1.42 -0.86
CA ASN A 123 16.17 2.59 -1.32
C ASN A 123 17.06 2.28 -2.52
N MET A 124 17.70 1.10 -2.56
CA MET A 124 18.50 0.70 -3.73
C MET A 124 17.66 0.62 -5.00
N MET A 125 16.45 0.07 -4.92
CA MET A 125 15.51 0.02 -6.05
C MET A 125 15.10 1.42 -6.50
N ILE A 126 14.85 2.33 -5.55
CA ILE A 126 14.43 3.69 -5.85
C ILE A 126 15.56 4.49 -6.50
N GLU A 127 16.77 4.42 -5.96
CA GLU A 127 17.91 5.15 -6.50
C GLU A 127 18.34 4.66 -7.88
N SER A 128 18.13 3.38 -8.18
CA SER A 128 18.43 2.84 -9.52
C SER A 128 17.47 3.38 -10.59
N THR A 129 16.22 3.67 -10.21
CA THR A 129 15.17 4.14 -11.13
C THR A 129 14.97 5.67 -11.08
N ASN A 130 15.40 6.31 -9.99
CA ASN A 130 15.25 7.74 -9.71
C ASN A 130 16.55 8.26 -9.08
N PRO A 131 17.63 8.46 -9.87
CA PRO A 131 18.93 8.86 -9.36
C PRO A 131 18.92 10.18 -8.56
N GLU A 132 17.95 11.04 -8.80
CA GLU A 132 17.73 12.30 -8.06
C GLU A 132 17.30 12.08 -6.60
N GLN A 133 16.89 10.86 -6.24
CA GLN A 133 16.55 10.46 -4.87
C GLN A 133 17.75 9.90 -4.11
N ARG A 134 18.94 9.86 -4.72
CA ARG A 134 20.14 9.33 -4.06
C ARG A 134 20.44 10.06 -2.76
N GLY A 135 20.57 9.29 -1.68
CA GLY A 135 20.77 9.82 -0.32
C GLY A 135 19.57 10.54 0.31
N ARG A 136 18.42 10.60 -0.38
CA ARG A 136 17.17 11.18 0.14
C ARG A 136 16.27 10.06 0.65
N HIS A 137 16.54 9.59 1.87
CA HIS A 137 15.83 8.48 2.50
C HIS A 137 14.99 8.98 3.68
N PRO A 138 13.76 9.49 3.45
CA PRO A 138 12.93 10.01 4.54
C PRO A 138 12.72 8.92 5.58
N GLU A 139 13.01 9.19 6.86
CA GLU A 139 12.88 8.20 7.94
C GLU A 139 11.45 7.68 8.05
N LEU A 140 11.28 6.38 8.30
CA LEU A 140 9.96 5.81 8.54
C LEU A 140 9.70 5.85 10.05
N GLY A 141 8.56 6.41 10.44
CA GLY A 141 8.12 6.44 11.82
C GLY A 141 7.91 5.04 12.41
N ALA A 142 8.04 4.93 13.73
CA ALA A 142 7.84 3.67 14.46
C ALA A 142 6.42 3.10 14.25
N ASP A 143 5.44 3.97 14.02
CA ASP A 143 4.05 3.63 13.71
C ASP A 143 3.91 2.94 12.35
N ILE A 144 4.61 3.41 11.31
CA ILE A 144 4.66 2.74 9.99
C ILE A 144 5.33 1.39 10.11
N LEU A 145 6.44 1.30 10.85
CA LEU A 145 7.16 0.04 11.05
C LEU A 145 6.32 -0.97 11.84
N ALA A 146 5.57 -0.51 12.84
CA ALA A 146 4.63 -1.35 13.58
C ALA A 146 3.50 -1.87 12.67
N ALA A 147 2.89 -0.99 11.86
CA ALA A 147 1.85 -1.36 10.91
C ALA A 147 2.37 -2.35 9.84
N ALA A 148 3.58 -2.12 9.32
CA ALA A 148 4.23 -3.04 8.38
C ALA A 148 4.48 -4.43 9.00
N ASN A 149 4.90 -4.47 10.27
CA ASN A 149 5.11 -5.73 10.98
C ASN A 149 3.83 -6.50 11.28
N ALA A 150 2.70 -5.79 11.39
CA ALA A 150 1.37 -6.34 11.62
C ALA A 150 0.70 -6.91 10.36
N LEU A 151 1.27 -6.67 9.16
CA LEU A 151 0.76 -7.26 7.92
C LEU A 151 0.67 -8.79 8.05
N PRO A 152 -0.44 -9.42 7.62
CA PRO A 152 -0.55 -10.86 7.58
C PRO A 152 0.44 -11.46 6.59
N VAL A 153 1.06 -12.58 6.97
CA VAL A 153 2.00 -13.37 6.17
C VAL A 153 1.61 -14.83 6.21
#